data_AF-A0A7C2PTA2-F1
#
_entry.id   AF-A0A7C2PTA2-F1
#
_cell.length_a   1.000
_cell.length_b   1.000
_cell.length_c   1.000
_cell.angle_alpha   90.00
_cell.angle_beta   90.00
_cell.angle_gamma   90.00
#
_symmetry.space_group_name_H-M   'P 1'
#
loop_
_entity.id
_entity.type
_entity.pdbx_description
1 polymer ?
#
loop_
_entity_poly.entity_id
_entity_poly.type
_entity_poly.pdbx_seq_one_letter_code
_entity_poly.pdbx_strand_id
1 'polypeptide(L)'
;MRKLLVILGVPIDNLTMAEALDRCDEFIAEGRATGRLHQIATVNADFVVNALHDPELRRILQEADMATADGMPLVWASRLLGGPLPGRVTGADMVPALAERAAQRGYSIFFLGAREGVAAKAAAILQERYPGLKVAGVLSPPPRSVLEMDRSIVETVKAAQPDILLVAFGNPKQEKWIRMYAHDLRVPIAIGVGGTFDMIVGVTKRAPLWMQRSGLEWVYRLVQEPRRLWKRYVHDFVYFGYFFFRQWWAMQRGSALSMVPNPEPAQVPPPIEPAAPPIPWPVLTVGHRLDVNNLESFRQEAYRLLGEQHYLILDLSQTQFLDSSALGALVALAKQARAKGGDLFLLNVQEPILRILDLLKLDRFFERFPDLSAIADRITQEQHPLPASSTTTHGWTIISAPRLFDAATATTFLNEASAKLDQGERLIIDCSGTTFMASAGMAALVKLDRLAREHNSALRLAGCSHDVLRTLQLVRLDQVLHIFPDVTAATTAPLPDTSVATEGA
;
A
#
# COMPACT_ATOMS: atom_id res chain seq x y z
N MET A 1 15.76 -13.37 -2.82
CA MET A 1 14.36 -13.50 -2.32
C MET A 1 14.10 -12.48 -1.21
N ARG A 2 13.01 -11.70 -1.28
CA ARG A 2 12.69 -10.66 -0.29
C ARG A 2 12.34 -11.29 1.07
N LYS A 3 13.00 -10.89 2.15
CA LYS A 3 12.74 -11.38 3.52
C LYS A 3 11.84 -10.37 4.22
N LEU A 4 10.62 -10.80 4.53
CA LEU A 4 9.59 -9.95 5.13
C LEU A 4 9.14 -10.51 6.48
N LEU A 5 8.75 -9.60 7.36
CA LEU A 5 8.03 -9.91 8.58
C LEU A 5 6.72 -9.11 8.62
N VAL A 6 5.59 -9.77 8.85
CA VAL A 6 4.31 -9.06 8.99
C VAL A 6 4.10 -8.61 10.44
N ILE A 7 4.04 -7.30 10.65
CA ILE A 7 3.68 -6.69 11.94
C ILE A 7 2.34 -5.97 11.75
N LEU A 8 1.29 -6.46 12.40
CA LEU A 8 -0.07 -5.90 12.37
C LEU A 8 -0.59 -5.67 10.94
N GLY A 9 -0.34 -6.64 10.06
CA GLY A 9 -0.78 -6.58 8.66
C GLY A 9 0.14 -5.79 7.74
N VAL A 10 1.17 -5.13 8.27
CA VAL A 10 2.17 -4.40 7.49
C VAL A 10 3.42 -5.25 7.32
N PRO A 11 3.80 -5.62 6.07
CA PRO A 11 5.05 -6.31 5.80
C PRO A 11 6.23 -5.33 5.97
N ILE A 12 7.20 -5.72 6.80
CA ILE A 12 8.44 -4.97 7.06
C ILE A 12 9.61 -5.76 6.51
N ASP A 13 10.48 -5.10 5.76
CA ASP A 13 11.68 -5.72 5.22
C ASP A 13 12.71 -6.01 6.31
N ASN A 14 13.15 -7.26 6.36
CA ASN A 14 14.20 -7.72 7.26
C ASN A 14 15.57 -7.49 6.61
N LEU A 15 16.04 -6.24 6.70
CA LEU A 15 17.27 -5.77 6.07
C LEU A 15 18.00 -4.71 6.92
N THR A 16 19.29 -4.56 6.63
CA THR A 16 20.17 -3.53 7.16
C THR A 16 20.12 -2.26 6.30
N MET A 17 20.68 -1.14 6.79
CA MET A 17 20.78 0.08 5.99
C MET A 17 21.56 -0.14 4.69
N ALA A 18 22.64 -0.92 4.72
CA ALA A 18 23.44 -1.22 3.52
C ALA A 18 22.59 -1.98 2.48
N GLU A 19 21.89 -3.03 2.89
CA GLU A 19 20.99 -3.80 2.02
C GLU A 19 19.82 -2.94 1.49
N ALA A 20 19.30 -2.00 2.28
CA ALA A 20 18.29 -1.04 1.79
C ALA A 20 18.84 -0.14 0.67
N LEU A 21 20.08 0.34 0.81
CA LEU A 21 20.73 1.17 -0.21
C LEU A 21 21.06 0.36 -1.47
N ASP A 22 21.50 -0.88 -1.32
CA ASP A 22 21.73 -1.79 -2.45
C ASP A 22 20.42 -2.08 -3.19
N ARG A 23 19.32 -2.27 -2.46
CA ARG A 23 17.98 -2.39 -3.05
C ARG A 23 17.55 -1.12 -3.79
N CYS A 24 17.92 0.06 -3.30
CA CYS A 24 17.65 1.31 -4.02
C CYS A 24 18.39 1.37 -5.35
N ASP A 25 19.64 0.89 -5.42
CA ASP A 25 20.37 0.78 -6.69
C ASP A 25 19.64 -0.13 -7.69
N GLU A 26 19.15 -1.30 -7.22
CA GLU A 26 18.37 -2.23 -8.04
C GLU A 26 17.09 -1.56 -8.58
N PHE A 27 16.32 -0.89 -7.71
CA PHE A 27 15.09 -0.20 -8.09
C PHE A 27 15.35 0.97 -9.05
N ILE A 28 16.46 1.70 -8.88
CA ILE A 28 16.84 2.77 -9.81
C ILE A 28 17.14 2.19 -11.18
N ALA A 29 17.89 1.08 -11.25
CA ALA A 29 18.21 0.41 -12.51
C ALA A 29 16.94 -0.13 -13.21
N GLU A 30 16.08 -0.84 -12.48
CA GLU A 30 14.82 -1.36 -13.00
C GLU A 30 13.87 -0.24 -13.43
N GLY A 31 13.72 0.80 -12.60
CA GLY A 31 12.83 1.93 -12.89
C GLY A 31 13.28 2.74 -14.11
N ARG A 32 14.59 2.89 -14.32
CA ARG A 32 15.13 3.47 -15.57
C ARG A 32 14.85 2.61 -16.79
N ALA A 33 14.93 1.29 -16.66
CA ALA A 33 14.70 0.35 -17.77
C ALA A 33 13.22 0.20 -18.15
N THR A 34 12.32 0.26 -17.17
CA THR A 34 10.90 -0.09 -17.33
C THR A 34 9.96 1.11 -17.21
N GLY A 35 10.42 2.23 -16.65
CA GLY A 35 9.58 3.35 -16.26
C GLY A 35 8.76 3.12 -14.97
N ARG A 36 8.95 1.97 -14.30
CA ARG A 36 8.26 1.64 -13.04
C ARG A 36 8.80 2.47 -11.87
N LEU A 37 7.89 3.09 -11.12
CA LEU A 37 8.20 3.70 -9.83
C LEU A 37 8.19 2.64 -8.72
N HIS A 38 9.20 2.66 -7.86
CA HIS A 38 9.28 1.86 -6.64
C HIS A 38 9.02 2.75 -5.42
N GLN A 39 7.97 2.43 -4.67
CA GLN A 39 7.58 3.17 -3.48
C GLN A 39 8.25 2.58 -2.23
N ILE A 40 9.00 3.42 -1.52
CA ILE A 40 9.66 3.07 -0.27
C ILE A 40 8.98 3.79 0.90
N ALA A 41 8.57 3.03 1.92
CA ALA A 41 7.96 3.56 3.13
C ALA A 41 8.88 3.35 4.34
N THR A 42 9.15 4.41 5.10
CA THR A 42 9.90 4.32 6.37
C THR A 42 8.91 4.13 7.51
N VAL A 43 8.51 2.89 7.75
CA VAL A 43 7.36 2.53 8.60
C VAL A 43 7.76 2.60 10.07
N ASN A 44 6.97 3.31 10.87
CA ASN A 44 7.09 3.35 12.33
C ASN A 44 5.78 2.90 12.99
N ALA A 45 5.67 2.96 14.32
CA ALA A 45 4.46 2.53 15.02
C ALA A 45 3.20 3.33 14.63
N ASP A 46 3.33 4.63 14.36
CA ASP A 46 2.23 5.51 13.92
C ASP A 46 1.69 5.07 12.56
N PHE A 47 2.56 4.66 11.62
CA PHE A 47 2.13 4.10 10.32
C PHE A 47 1.28 2.85 10.51
N VAL A 48 1.75 1.93 11.35
CA VAL A 48 1.08 0.67 11.60
C VAL A 48 -0.29 0.90 12.25
N VAL A 49 -0.38 1.81 13.22
CA VAL A 49 -1.65 2.16 13.90
C VAL A 49 -2.61 2.88 12.95
N ASN A 50 -2.12 3.80 12.12
CA ASN A 50 -2.94 4.47 11.12
C ASN A 50 -3.48 3.47 10.07
N ALA A 51 -2.68 2.49 9.66
CA ALA A 51 -3.11 1.44 8.72
C ALA A 51 -4.21 0.53 9.28
N LEU A 52 -4.42 0.46 10.60
CA LEU A 52 -5.56 -0.27 11.17
C LEU A 52 -6.90 0.42 10.86
N HIS A 53 -6.88 1.74 10.69
CA HIS A 53 -8.08 2.58 10.52
C HIS A 53 -8.22 3.13 9.10
N ASP A 54 -7.14 3.15 8.31
CA ASP A 54 -7.08 3.65 6.94
C ASP A 54 -6.82 2.50 5.96
N PRO A 55 -7.86 1.94 5.31
CA PRO A 55 -7.73 0.83 4.37
C PRO A 55 -6.80 1.11 3.19
N GLU A 56 -6.74 2.37 2.73
CA GLU A 56 -5.89 2.78 1.62
C GLU A 56 -4.43 2.81 2.05
N LEU A 57 -4.11 3.46 3.18
CA LEU A 57 -2.74 3.45 3.71
C LEU A 57 -2.27 2.01 3.93
N ARG A 58 -3.11 1.16 4.52
CA ARG A 58 -2.80 -0.25 4.72
C ARG A 58 -2.42 -0.94 3.43
N ARG A 59 -3.22 -0.76 2.37
CA ARG A 59 -2.95 -1.35 1.06
C ARG A 59 -1.63 -0.83 0.49
N ILE A 60 -1.37 0.48 0.58
CA ILE A 60 -0.11 1.09 0.14
C ILE A 60 1.09 0.45 0.86
N LEU A 61 1.02 0.30 2.18
CA LEU A 61 2.11 -0.31 2.95
C LEU A 61 2.25 -1.81 2.67
N GLN A 62 1.14 -2.52 2.52
CA GLN A 62 1.12 -3.93 2.11
C GLN A 62 1.74 -4.12 0.73
N GLU A 63 1.58 -3.18 -0.19
CA GLU A 63 2.09 -3.25 -1.56
C GLU A 63 3.47 -2.61 -1.77
N ALA A 64 3.97 -1.79 -0.83
CA ALA A 64 5.22 -1.06 -0.96
C ALA A 64 6.40 -1.95 -1.40
N ASP A 65 7.21 -1.45 -2.34
CA ASP A 65 8.36 -2.17 -2.89
C ASP A 65 9.43 -2.39 -1.82
N MET A 66 9.55 -1.46 -0.87
CA MET A 66 10.32 -1.64 0.37
C MET A 66 9.67 -0.90 1.54
N ALA A 67 9.59 -1.55 2.70
CA ALA A 67 9.08 -0.99 3.94
C ALA A 67 10.13 -1.16 5.05
N THR A 68 10.81 -0.07 5.40
CA THR A 68 11.91 -0.10 6.37
C THR A 68 11.40 0.08 7.81
N ALA A 69 12.13 -0.45 8.79
CA ALA A 69 11.78 -0.29 10.20
C ALA A 69 12.31 1.04 10.78
N ASP A 70 11.47 2.07 10.78
CA ASP A 70 11.75 3.41 11.31
C ASP A 70 11.41 3.54 12.80
N GLY A 71 12.05 2.74 13.65
CA GLY A 71 11.93 2.90 15.10
C GLY A 71 12.06 1.60 15.89
N MET A 72 12.37 1.75 17.18
CA MET A 72 12.56 0.60 18.07
C MET A 72 11.31 -0.23 18.35
N PRO A 73 10.07 0.33 18.41
CA PRO A 73 8.89 -0.50 18.63
C PRO A 73 8.76 -1.64 17.61
N LEU A 74 9.07 -1.39 16.33
CA LEU A 74 9.04 -2.45 15.31
C LEU A 74 10.17 -3.47 15.49
N VAL A 75 11.37 -3.02 15.87
CA VAL A 75 12.50 -3.91 16.16
C VAL A 75 12.19 -4.80 17.38
N TRP A 76 11.59 -4.26 18.44
CA TRP A 76 11.17 -5.04 19.61
C TRP A 76 10.05 -6.03 19.26
N ALA A 77 9.03 -5.57 18.55
CA ALA A 77 7.95 -6.41 18.04
C ALA A 77 8.49 -7.59 17.21
N SER A 78 9.47 -7.34 16.35
CA SER A 78 10.06 -8.39 15.51
C SER A 78 10.73 -9.51 16.30
N ARG A 79 11.40 -9.17 17.41
CA ARG A 79 12.04 -10.15 18.30
C ARG A 79 10.99 -11.03 18.99
N LEU A 80 9.89 -10.42 19.44
CA LEU A 80 8.80 -11.13 20.11
C LEU A 80 8.00 -12.04 19.16
N LEU A 81 8.00 -11.72 17.86
CA LEU A 81 7.37 -12.52 16.80
C LEU A 81 8.29 -13.60 16.21
N GLY A 82 9.51 -13.76 16.72
CA GLY A 82 10.44 -14.82 16.31
C GLY A 82 11.27 -14.54 15.05
N GLY A 83 11.10 -13.37 14.41
CA GLY A 83 11.84 -12.95 13.22
C GLY A 83 12.58 -11.63 13.45
N PRO A 84 13.71 -11.62 14.18
CA PRO A 84 14.36 -10.39 14.60
C PRO A 84 14.89 -9.59 13.41
N LEU A 85 14.51 -8.31 13.35
CA LEU A 85 15.10 -7.33 12.44
C LEU A 85 16.53 -6.98 12.90
N PRO A 86 17.50 -6.78 11.99
CA PRO A 86 18.90 -6.50 12.34
C PRO A 86 19.07 -5.15 13.04
N GLY A 87 18.16 -4.21 12.81
CA GLY A 87 18.20 -2.90 13.42
C GLY A 87 17.14 -1.97 12.86
N ARG A 88 17.28 -0.68 13.20
CA ARG A 88 16.47 0.39 12.63
C ARG A 88 17.06 0.84 11.30
N VAL A 89 16.18 1.10 10.34
CA VAL A 89 16.51 1.74 9.06
C VAL A 89 15.57 2.94 8.95
N THR A 90 16.00 4.06 9.52
CA THR A 90 15.19 5.28 9.67
C THR A 90 15.28 6.15 8.43
N GLY A 91 14.22 6.89 8.12
CA GLY A 91 14.27 7.89 7.04
C GLY A 91 15.33 8.97 7.28
N ALA A 92 15.52 9.34 8.55
CA ALA A 92 16.50 10.35 8.96
C ALA A 92 17.96 9.92 8.74
N ASP A 93 18.25 8.62 8.80
CA ASP A 93 19.57 8.06 8.47
C ASP A 93 19.68 7.70 6.98
N MET A 94 18.58 7.23 6.37
CA MET A 94 18.54 6.81 4.97
C MET A 94 18.76 7.97 3.99
N VAL A 95 18.18 9.15 4.24
CA VAL A 95 18.30 10.30 3.32
C VAL A 95 19.76 10.78 3.18
N PRO A 96 20.52 11.04 4.26
CA PRO A 96 21.95 11.36 4.13
C PRO A 96 22.76 10.25 3.46
N ALA A 97 22.50 8.97 3.77
CA ALA A 97 23.23 7.85 3.19
C ALA A 97 22.91 7.66 1.68
N LEU A 98 21.66 7.92 1.27
CA LEU A 98 21.28 7.97 -0.14
C LEU A 98 21.93 9.15 -0.85
N ALA A 99 22.04 10.32 -0.21
CA ALA A 99 22.71 11.48 -0.80
C ALA A 99 24.20 11.21 -1.05
N GLU A 100 24.87 10.57 -0.10
CA GLU A 100 26.26 10.10 -0.26
C GLU A 100 26.38 9.12 -1.44
N ARG A 101 25.51 8.11 -1.47
CA ARG A 101 25.51 7.10 -2.54
C ARG A 101 25.16 7.70 -3.90
N ALA A 102 24.25 8.67 -3.95
CA ALA A 102 23.89 9.41 -5.15
C ALA A 102 25.05 10.24 -5.69
N ALA A 103 25.83 10.91 -4.82
CA ALA A 103 27.04 11.62 -5.22
C ALA A 103 28.08 10.67 -5.85
N GLN A 104 28.25 9.47 -5.30
CA GLN A 104 29.19 8.47 -5.80
C GLN A 104 28.74 7.83 -7.12
N ARG A 105 27.44 7.55 -7.27
CA ARG A 105 26.86 6.86 -8.44
C ARG A 105 26.36 7.81 -9.53
N GLY A 106 26.36 9.12 -9.26
CA GLY A 106 25.89 10.16 -10.16
C GLY A 106 24.37 10.25 -10.30
N TYR A 107 23.62 9.72 -9.33
CA TYR A 107 22.15 9.84 -9.27
C TYR A 107 21.71 11.26 -8.90
N SER A 108 20.48 11.60 -9.28
CA SER A 108 19.86 12.89 -9.00
C SER A 108 18.70 12.78 -8.01
N ILE A 109 18.60 13.75 -7.09
CA ILE A 109 17.58 13.78 -6.04
C ILE A 109 16.68 15.01 -6.19
N PHE A 110 15.36 14.79 -6.10
CA PHE A 110 14.35 15.84 -5.99
C PHE A 110 13.79 15.92 -4.56
N PHE A 111 13.71 17.14 -4.01
CA PHE A 111 13.22 17.39 -2.66
C PHE A 111 11.83 18.04 -2.71
N LEU A 112 10.80 17.28 -2.33
CA LEU A 112 9.40 17.72 -2.39
C LEU A 112 8.80 17.84 -0.98
N GLY A 113 8.20 18.99 -0.65
CA GLY A 113 7.46 19.21 0.60
C GLY A 113 8.23 20.01 1.65
N ALA A 114 7.93 19.71 2.92
CA ALA A 114 8.27 20.55 4.08
C ALA A 114 7.73 21.99 3.98
N ARG A 115 8.03 22.82 4.98
CA ARG A 115 7.73 24.26 4.93
C ARG A 115 8.63 24.95 3.91
N GLU A 116 8.19 26.10 3.43
CA GLU A 116 8.95 26.95 2.52
C GLU A 116 10.40 27.16 3.04
N GLY A 117 11.36 27.00 2.15
CA GLY A 117 12.79 27.11 2.44
C GLY A 117 13.45 25.90 3.13
N VAL A 118 12.69 25.02 3.80
CA VAL A 118 13.27 23.88 4.53
C VAL A 118 13.86 22.84 3.58
N ALA A 119 13.13 22.45 2.53
CA ALA A 119 13.63 21.48 1.55
C ALA A 119 14.86 22.01 0.80
N ALA A 120 14.86 23.30 0.43
CA ALA A 120 16.00 23.94 -0.25
C ALA A 120 17.25 23.96 0.63
N LYS A 121 17.09 24.31 1.91
CA LYS A 121 18.19 24.30 2.88
C LYS A 121 18.70 22.89 3.16
N ALA A 122 17.81 21.90 3.22
CA ALA A 122 18.22 20.50 3.36
C ALA A 122 19.06 20.03 2.16
N ALA A 123 18.63 20.36 0.93
CA ALA A 123 19.39 20.06 -0.29
C ALA A 123 20.78 20.73 -0.28
N ALA A 124 20.87 22.01 0.09
CA ALA A 124 22.14 22.73 0.17
C ALA A 124 23.12 22.11 1.19
N ILE A 125 22.63 21.75 2.39
CA ILE A 125 23.45 21.08 3.43
C ILE A 125 23.99 19.74 2.91
N LEU A 126 23.17 18.97 2.19
CA LEU A 126 23.60 17.69 1.64
C LEU A 126 24.58 17.85 0.48
N GLN A 127 24.43 18.88 -0.37
CA GLN A 127 25.39 19.17 -1.45
C GLN A 127 26.74 19.64 -0.91
N GLU A 128 26.75 20.45 0.16
CA GLU A 128 27.98 20.86 0.85
C GLU A 128 28.69 19.65 1.47
N ARG A 129 27.91 18.74 2.09
CA ARG A 129 28.46 17.53 2.72
C ARG A 129 28.97 16.51 1.72
N TYR A 130 28.31 16.38 0.57
CA TYR A 130 28.62 15.37 -0.45
C TYR A 130 28.88 16.03 -1.81
N PRO A 131 30.11 16.53 -2.04
CA PRO A 131 30.50 17.08 -3.34
C PRO A 131 30.25 16.07 -4.46
N GLY A 132 29.47 16.47 -5.48
CA GLY A 132 29.02 15.59 -6.57
C GLY A 132 27.54 15.21 -6.51
N LEU A 133 26.84 15.50 -5.40
CA LEU A 133 25.39 15.33 -5.32
C LEU A 133 24.65 16.21 -6.33
N LYS A 134 23.90 15.59 -7.22
CA LYS A 134 23.02 16.27 -8.18
C LYS A 134 21.65 16.49 -7.57
N VAL A 135 21.25 17.75 -7.42
CA VAL A 135 19.89 18.12 -7.02
C VAL A 135 19.10 18.41 -8.29
N ALA A 136 18.15 17.53 -8.62
CA ALA A 136 17.29 17.67 -9.80
C ALA A 136 16.27 18.81 -9.65
N GLY A 137 15.86 19.08 -8.40
CA GLY A 137 14.93 20.16 -8.10
C GLY A 137 14.48 20.16 -6.65
N VAL A 138 13.82 21.26 -6.28
CA VAL A 138 13.25 21.47 -4.94
C VAL A 138 11.89 22.15 -5.12
N LEU A 139 10.87 21.67 -4.42
CA LEU A 139 9.55 22.28 -4.42
C LEU A 139 8.87 22.11 -3.06
N SER A 140 8.33 23.19 -2.50
CA SER A 140 7.56 23.16 -1.24
C SER A 140 6.14 23.69 -1.50
N PRO A 141 5.20 22.83 -1.92
CA PRO A 141 3.83 23.25 -2.19
C PRO A 141 3.08 23.61 -0.90
N PRO A 142 2.05 24.47 -0.97
CA PRO A 142 1.27 24.85 0.20
C PRO A 142 0.55 23.64 0.82
N PRO A 143 0.29 23.65 2.15
CA PRO A 143 -0.42 22.56 2.81
C PRO A 143 -1.86 22.43 2.31
N ARG A 144 -2.15 21.36 1.56
CA ARG A 144 -3.48 20.97 1.06
C ARG A 144 -3.75 19.48 1.26
N SER A 145 -5.00 19.02 1.16
CA SER A 145 -5.31 17.58 1.11
C SER A 145 -4.75 16.96 -0.18
N VAL A 146 -4.55 15.64 -0.24
CA VAL A 146 -4.00 14.97 -1.46
C VAL A 146 -4.88 15.26 -2.68
N LEU A 147 -6.21 15.27 -2.50
CA LEU A 147 -7.18 15.49 -3.56
C LEU A 147 -7.18 16.94 -4.08
N GLU A 148 -6.76 17.90 -3.25
CA GLU A 148 -6.69 19.33 -3.58
C GLU A 148 -5.32 19.76 -4.12
N MET A 149 -4.33 18.87 -4.11
CA MET A 149 -2.99 19.21 -4.59
C MET A 149 -2.98 19.42 -6.09
N ASP A 150 -2.37 20.53 -6.51
CA ASP A 150 -2.24 20.88 -7.92
C ASP A 150 -1.37 19.85 -8.66
N ARG A 151 -1.84 19.43 -9.84
CA ARG A 151 -1.13 18.51 -10.74
C ARG A 151 0.16 19.13 -11.28
N SER A 152 0.31 20.46 -11.26
CA SER A 152 1.56 21.15 -11.61
C SER A 152 2.77 20.64 -10.81
N ILE A 153 2.55 20.15 -9.58
CA ILE A 153 3.59 19.50 -8.75
C ILE A 153 4.15 18.27 -9.46
N VAL A 154 3.29 17.42 -10.02
CA VAL A 154 3.67 16.19 -10.72
C VAL A 154 4.41 16.53 -12.01
N GLU A 155 3.92 17.50 -12.78
CA GLU A 155 4.59 17.92 -14.02
C GLU A 155 5.97 18.52 -13.75
N THR A 156 6.13 19.28 -12.65
CA THR A 156 7.44 19.82 -12.25
C THR A 156 8.44 18.70 -11.91
N VAL A 157 8.01 17.70 -11.14
CA VAL A 157 8.87 16.55 -10.79
C VAL A 157 9.22 15.75 -12.04
N LYS A 158 8.25 15.48 -12.91
CA LYS A 158 8.43 14.73 -14.15
C LYS A 158 9.38 15.45 -15.11
N ALA A 159 9.28 16.77 -15.24
CA ALA A 159 10.16 17.58 -16.06
C ALA A 159 11.62 17.58 -15.54
N ALA A 160 11.81 17.48 -14.22
CA ALA A 160 13.14 17.40 -13.61
C ALA A 160 13.83 16.03 -13.77
N GLN A 161 13.09 14.98 -14.15
CA GLN A 161 13.59 13.62 -14.36
C GLN A 161 14.54 13.10 -13.26
N PRO A 162 14.18 13.19 -11.96
CA PRO A 162 15.05 12.70 -10.91
C PRO A 162 15.14 11.16 -10.91
N ASP A 163 16.22 10.64 -10.32
CA ASP A 163 16.32 9.22 -10.00
C ASP A 163 15.62 8.90 -8.68
N ILE A 164 15.66 9.85 -7.74
CA ILE A 164 15.16 9.72 -6.37
C ILE A 164 14.24 10.89 -6.07
N LEU A 165 12.98 10.60 -5.70
CA LEU A 165 12.04 11.59 -5.20
C LEU A 165 11.85 11.44 -3.69
N LEU A 166 12.21 12.46 -2.92
CA LEU A 166 11.97 12.52 -1.48
C LEU A 166 10.73 13.38 -1.18
N VAL A 167 9.71 12.79 -0.55
CA VAL A 167 8.42 13.45 -0.29
C VAL A 167 8.21 13.66 1.22
N ALA A 168 8.16 14.92 1.64
CA ALA A 168 8.03 15.37 3.02
C ALA A 168 6.65 16.02 3.28
N PHE A 169 5.56 15.30 2.98
CA PHE A 169 4.19 15.76 3.27
C PHE A 169 3.63 15.27 4.60
N GLY A 170 4.32 14.32 5.24
CA GLY A 170 3.88 13.66 6.46
C GLY A 170 2.98 12.46 6.18
N ASN A 171 3.01 11.48 7.08
CA ASN A 171 2.15 10.31 7.07
C ASN A 171 0.71 10.70 7.45
N PRO A 172 -0.34 10.20 6.76
CA PRO A 172 -0.33 9.27 5.60
C PRO A 172 -0.30 9.93 4.23
N LYS A 173 -0.24 11.27 4.19
CA LYS A 173 -0.41 12.07 2.97
C LYS A 173 0.66 11.78 1.92
N GLN A 174 1.92 11.64 2.33
CA GLN A 174 3.03 11.37 1.40
C GLN A 174 2.90 9.98 0.73
N GLU A 175 2.48 8.96 1.48
CA GLU A 175 2.29 7.59 0.97
C GLU A 175 1.16 7.55 -0.06
N LYS A 176 0.04 8.21 0.25
CA LYS A 176 -1.12 8.32 -0.64
C LYS A 176 -0.80 9.13 -1.90
N TRP A 177 -0.11 10.26 -1.76
CA TRP A 177 0.28 11.09 -2.89
C TRP A 177 1.22 10.36 -3.84
N ILE A 178 2.25 9.68 -3.31
CA ILE A 178 3.16 8.88 -4.13
C ILE A 178 2.38 7.79 -4.88
N ARG A 179 1.50 7.05 -4.19
CA ARG A 179 0.72 5.98 -4.83
C ARG A 179 -0.23 6.51 -5.90
N MET A 180 -0.92 7.61 -5.60
CA MET A 180 -1.89 8.23 -6.50
C MET A 180 -1.26 8.63 -7.84
N TYR A 181 -0.02 9.13 -7.82
CA TYR A 181 0.69 9.61 -9.00
C TYR A 181 1.81 8.67 -9.48
N ALA A 182 1.86 7.42 -9.00
CA ALA A 182 2.96 6.49 -9.28
C ALA A 182 3.22 6.27 -10.78
N HIS A 183 2.15 6.16 -11.58
CA HIS A 183 2.24 6.01 -13.04
C HIS A 183 2.62 7.30 -13.78
N ASP A 184 2.32 8.47 -13.20
CA ASP A 184 2.54 9.78 -13.83
C ASP A 184 3.94 10.35 -13.55
N LEU A 185 4.48 10.09 -12.34
CA LEU A 185 5.74 10.67 -11.87
C LEU A 185 6.95 10.24 -12.69
N ARG A 186 6.96 9.00 -13.19
CA ARG A 186 8.08 8.39 -13.96
C ARG A 186 9.45 8.52 -13.26
N VAL A 187 9.45 8.48 -11.94
CA VAL A 187 10.67 8.48 -11.10
C VAL A 187 10.97 7.04 -10.69
N PRO A 188 12.22 6.55 -10.79
CA PRO A 188 12.56 5.18 -10.41
C PRO A 188 12.24 4.84 -8.95
N ILE A 189 12.55 5.72 -8.00
CA ILE A 189 12.19 5.54 -6.58
C ILE A 189 11.54 6.78 -5.97
N ALA A 190 10.52 6.57 -5.14
CA ALA A 190 9.90 7.63 -4.33
C ALA A 190 9.81 7.21 -2.86
N ILE A 191 10.26 8.08 -1.96
CA ILE A 191 10.39 7.81 -0.53
C ILE A 191 9.61 8.85 0.27
N GLY A 192 8.69 8.38 1.11
CA GLY A 192 8.08 9.23 2.13
C GLY A 192 9.06 9.48 3.27
N VAL A 193 9.49 10.73 3.47
CA VAL A 193 10.55 11.06 4.45
C VAL A 193 10.08 11.88 5.65
N GLY A 194 8.80 12.26 5.70
CA GLY A 194 8.20 12.98 6.81
C GLY A 194 9.01 14.22 7.24
N GLY A 195 9.32 14.34 8.53
CA GLY A 195 10.09 15.46 9.10
C GLY A 195 11.62 15.35 8.92
N THR A 196 12.11 14.50 8.03
CA THR A 196 13.56 14.31 7.84
C THR A 196 14.26 15.59 7.38
N PHE A 197 13.62 16.41 6.54
CA PHE A 197 14.22 17.68 6.11
C PHE A 197 14.43 18.64 7.30
N ASP A 198 13.46 18.77 8.20
CA ASP A 198 13.59 19.57 9.43
C ASP A 198 14.77 19.10 10.32
N MET A 199 15.04 17.79 10.36
CA MET A 199 16.17 17.23 11.11
C MET A 199 17.51 17.54 10.46
N ILE A 200 17.61 17.46 9.13
CA ILE A 200 18.84 17.80 8.38
C ILE A 200 19.19 19.28 8.58
N VAL A 201 18.18 20.14 8.53
CA VAL A 201 18.35 21.60 8.70
C VAL A 201 18.62 22.00 10.16
N GLY A 202 18.47 21.06 11.10
CA GLY A 202 18.68 21.30 12.53
C GLY A 202 17.54 22.03 13.23
N VAL A 203 16.37 22.14 12.60
CA VAL A 203 15.14 22.69 13.22
C VAL A 203 14.68 21.76 14.34
N THR A 204 14.72 20.45 14.10
CA THR A 204 14.51 19.42 15.11
C THR A 204 15.85 18.77 15.46
N LYS A 205 16.29 18.88 16.71
CA LYS A 205 17.56 18.27 17.12
C LYS A 205 17.42 16.76 17.19
N ARG A 206 18.41 16.03 16.67
CA ARG A 206 18.50 14.57 16.86
C ARG A 206 18.88 14.23 18.29
N ALA A 207 18.39 13.09 18.78
CA ALA A 207 18.80 12.56 20.07
C ALA A 207 20.31 12.22 20.06
N PRO A 208 21.03 12.35 21.18
CA PRO A 208 22.41 11.85 21.28
C PRO A 208 22.54 10.39 20.86
N LEU A 209 23.69 10.00 20.30
CA LEU A 209 23.92 8.64 19.76
C LEU A 209 23.65 7.53 20.79
N TRP A 210 23.96 7.75 22.07
CA TRP A 210 23.67 6.78 23.12
C TRP A 210 22.16 6.55 23.27
N MET A 211 21.35 7.62 23.27
CA MET A 211 19.88 7.52 23.33
C MET A 211 19.33 6.84 22.09
N GLN A 212 19.88 7.15 20.91
CA GLN A 212 19.49 6.46 19.68
C GLN A 212 19.74 4.96 19.82
N ARG A 213 20.98 4.55 20.17
CA ARG A 213 21.38 3.14 20.31
C ARG A 213 20.57 2.39 21.37
N SER A 214 20.24 3.05 22.49
CA SER A 214 19.39 2.51 23.55
C SER A 214 17.89 2.53 23.24
N GLY A 215 17.47 3.15 22.13
CA GLY A 215 16.07 3.21 21.74
C GLY A 215 15.23 4.30 22.42
N LEU A 216 15.88 5.27 23.07
CA LEU A 216 15.24 6.37 23.80
C LEU A 216 15.04 7.63 22.94
N GLU A 217 15.26 7.54 21.62
CA GLU A 217 15.08 8.68 20.72
C GLU A 217 13.65 9.25 20.77
N TRP A 218 12.64 8.39 20.94
CA TRP A 218 11.25 8.82 21.10
C TRP A 218 11.05 9.67 22.37
N VAL A 219 11.73 9.36 23.48
CA VAL A 219 11.70 10.17 24.71
C VAL A 219 12.26 11.57 24.45
N TYR A 220 13.41 11.63 23.78
CA TYR A 220 14.04 12.89 23.42
C TYR A 220 13.17 13.76 22.52
N ARG A 221 12.44 13.14 21.58
CA ARG A 221 11.48 13.85 20.73
C ARG A 221 10.28 14.34 21.53
N LEU A 222 9.73 13.53 22.43
CA LEU A 222 8.61 13.92 23.29
C LEU A 222 8.95 15.17 24.12
N VAL A 223 10.19 15.28 24.61
CA VAL A 223 10.64 16.47 25.35
C VAL A 223 10.72 17.71 24.46
N GLN A 224 11.12 17.57 23.19
CA GLN A 224 11.19 18.69 22.25
C GLN A 224 9.81 19.15 21.76
N GLU A 225 8.86 18.22 21.59
CA GLU A 225 7.54 18.52 21.01
C GLU A 225 6.38 17.91 21.82
N PRO A 226 6.25 18.22 23.12
CA PRO A 226 5.36 17.51 24.04
C PRO A 226 3.89 17.64 23.65
N ARG A 227 3.45 18.84 23.24
CA ARG A 227 2.06 19.10 22.83
C ARG A 227 1.63 18.27 21.62
N ARG A 228 2.56 18.05 20.67
CA ARG A 228 2.29 17.32 19.44
C ARG A 228 2.40 15.81 19.65
N LEU A 229 3.44 15.37 20.36
CA LEU A 229 3.81 13.96 20.44
C LEU A 229 3.14 13.20 21.58
N TRP A 230 2.74 13.87 22.68
CA TRP A 230 2.11 13.19 23.81
C TRP A 230 0.83 12.45 23.41
N LYS A 231 -0.12 13.17 22.78
CA LYS A 231 -1.40 12.60 22.35
C LYS A 231 -1.19 11.43 21.38
N ARG A 232 -0.27 11.63 20.42
CA ARG A 232 0.10 10.60 19.44
C ARG A 232 0.70 9.37 20.12
N TYR A 233 1.68 9.54 21.00
CA TYR A 233 2.34 8.41 21.65
C TYR A 233 1.41 7.63 22.56
N VAL A 234 0.55 8.29 23.34
CA VAL A 234 -0.44 7.58 24.16
C VAL A 234 -1.37 6.76 23.25
N HIS A 235 -1.88 7.37 22.19
CA HIS A 235 -2.70 6.66 21.21
C HIS A 235 -1.95 5.47 20.58
N ASP A 236 -0.75 5.69 20.05
CA ASP A 236 0.05 4.66 19.39
C ASP A 236 0.42 3.53 20.36
N PHE A 237 0.86 3.83 21.58
CA PHE A 237 1.21 2.81 22.57
C PHE A 237 0.01 1.93 22.95
N VAL A 238 -1.16 2.54 23.15
CA VAL A 238 -2.38 1.80 23.51
C VAL A 238 -2.82 0.91 22.34
N TYR A 239 -2.97 1.48 21.14
CA TYR A 239 -3.46 0.75 19.98
C TYR A 239 -2.43 -0.28 19.49
N PHE A 240 -1.18 0.13 19.28
CA PHE A 240 -0.11 -0.79 18.90
C PHE A 240 0.02 -1.91 19.91
N GLY A 241 0.08 -1.60 21.22
CA GLY A 241 0.20 -2.60 22.28
C GLY A 241 -0.95 -3.60 22.31
N TYR A 242 -2.20 -3.11 22.26
CA TYR A 242 -3.40 -3.96 22.25
C TYR A 242 -3.45 -4.88 21.03
N PHE A 243 -3.31 -4.32 19.82
CA PHE A 243 -3.38 -5.12 18.60
C PHE A 243 -2.16 -6.05 18.47
N PHE A 244 -0.97 -5.60 18.87
CA PHE A 244 0.23 -6.42 18.86
C PHE A 244 0.09 -7.61 19.80
N PHE A 245 -0.42 -7.40 21.01
CA PHE A 245 -0.68 -8.49 21.93
C PHE A 245 -1.68 -9.49 21.34
N ARG A 246 -2.73 -9.03 20.64
CA ARG A 246 -3.66 -9.93 19.95
C ARG A 246 -2.99 -10.75 18.85
N GLN A 247 -2.15 -10.14 18.01
CA GLN A 247 -1.36 -10.86 16.99
C GLN A 247 -0.45 -11.90 17.66
N TRP A 248 0.35 -11.46 18.63
CA TRP A 248 1.29 -12.31 19.34
C TRP A 248 0.58 -13.48 20.01
N TRP A 249 -0.53 -13.22 20.71
CA TRP A 249 -1.35 -14.25 21.37
C TRP A 249 -2.01 -15.21 20.38
N ALA A 250 -2.48 -14.74 19.22
CA ALA A 250 -2.99 -15.60 18.16
C ALA A 250 -1.90 -16.56 17.65
N MET A 251 -0.67 -16.06 17.49
CA MET A 251 0.48 -16.87 17.08
C MET A 251 0.96 -17.82 18.20
N GLN A 252 0.89 -17.43 19.47
CA GLN A 252 1.21 -18.34 20.58
C GLN A 252 0.18 -19.47 20.73
N ARG A 253 -1.12 -19.16 20.59
CA ARG A 253 -2.19 -20.18 20.62
C ARG A 253 -2.11 -21.15 19.46
N GLY A 254 -1.82 -20.66 18.25
CA GLY A 254 -1.56 -21.53 17.10
C GLY A 254 -0.34 -22.43 17.32
N SER A 255 0.69 -21.94 18.01
CA SER A 255 1.84 -22.75 18.41
C SER A 255 1.51 -23.78 19.50
N ALA A 256 0.60 -23.47 20.43
CA ALA A 256 0.20 -24.36 21.53
C ALA A 256 -0.84 -25.42 21.11
N LEU A 257 -1.79 -25.09 20.23
CA LEU A 257 -2.78 -26.03 19.69
C LEU A 257 -2.14 -27.12 18.82
N SER A 258 -0.93 -26.88 18.29
CA SER A 258 -0.12 -27.86 17.56
C SER A 258 0.81 -28.71 18.44
N MET A 259 0.80 -28.56 19.78
CA MET A 259 1.58 -29.42 20.70
C MET A 259 0.84 -30.71 21.12
N VAL A 260 -0.33 -30.99 20.54
CA VAL A 260 -0.95 -32.32 20.64
C VAL A 260 -0.08 -33.29 19.83
N PRO A 261 0.39 -34.42 20.41
CA PRO A 261 1.16 -35.39 19.68
C PRO A 261 0.38 -35.85 18.44
N ASN A 262 1.07 -35.89 17.31
CA ASN A 262 0.60 -36.53 16.10
C ASN A 262 0.08 -37.93 16.49
N PRO A 263 -1.20 -38.30 16.27
CA PRO A 263 -1.54 -39.71 16.29
C PRO A 263 -0.60 -40.40 15.30
N GLU A 264 -0.10 -41.60 15.65
CA GLU A 264 0.72 -42.41 14.75
C GLU A 264 0.18 -42.34 13.33
N PRO A 265 1.03 -42.27 12.29
CA PRO A 265 0.55 -42.24 10.93
C PRO A 265 -0.29 -43.50 10.70
N ALA A 266 -1.61 -43.35 10.70
CA ALA A 266 -2.50 -44.32 10.11
C ALA A 266 -1.95 -44.56 8.71
N GLN A 267 -1.72 -45.82 8.36
CA GLN A 267 -1.18 -46.22 7.06
C GLN A 267 -1.87 -45.42 5.96
N VAL A 268 -1.15 -44.43 5.42
CA VAL A 268 -1.62 -43.65 4.30
C VAL A 268 -1.68 -44.64 3.15
N PRO A 269 -2.86 -44.90 2.55
CA PRO A 269 -2.93 -45.73 1.35
C PRO A 269 -1.94 -45.15 0.33
N PRO A 270 -1.33 -46.00 -0.52
CA PRO A 270 -0.30 -45.56 -1.46
C PRO A 270 -0.79 -44.33 -2.23
N PRO A 271 0.11 -43.37 -2.55
CA PRO A 271 -0.30 -42.16 -3.23
C PRO A 271 -0.99 -42.55 -4.53
N ILE A 272 -2.29 -42.25 -4.62
CA ILE A 272 -2.93 -42.10 -5.91
C ILE A 272 -2.12 -40.98 -6.57
N GLU A 273 -1.43 -41.29 -7.67
CA GLU A 273 -0.79 -40.25 -8.50
C GLU A 273 -1.82 -39.12 -8.64
N PRO A 274 -1.53 -37.90 -8.14
CA PRO A 274 -2.49 -36.83 -8.28
C PRO A 274 -2.72 -36.65 -9.78
N ALA A 275 -3.96 -36.88 -10.21
CA ALA A 275 -4.39 -36.48 -11.53
C ALA A 275 -3.88 -35.05 -11.75
N ALA A 276 -3.18 -34.81 -12.86
CA ALA A 276 -2.66 -33.50 -13.19
C ALA A 276 -3.74 -32.46 -12.87
N PRO A 277 -3.41 -31.38 -12.11
CA PRO A 277 -4.44 -30.46 -11.67
C PRO A 277 -5.23 -29.99 -12.90
N PRO A 278 -6.56 -29.79 -12.78
CA PRO A 278 -7.43 -29.40 -13.90
C PRO A 278 -7.11 -28.01 -14.49
N ILE A 279 -5.98 -27.42 -14.11
CA ILE A 279 -5.55 -26.06 -14.39
C ILE A 279 -4.05 -26.06 -14.75
N PRO A 280 -3.60 -25.14 -15.61
CA PRO A 280 -2.21 -25.11 -16.07
C PRO A 280 -1.22 -24.52 -15.05
N TRP A 281 -1.70 -24.01 -13.92
CA TRP A 281 -0.88 -23.28 -12.94
C TRP A 281 -0.40 -24.18 -11.79
N PRO A 282 0.80 -23.93 -11.25
CA PRO A 282 1.36 -24.74 -10.18
C PRO A 282 0.56 -24.61 -8.88
N VAL A 283 0.29 -25.76 -8.26
CA VAL A 283 -0.29 -25.86 -6.91
C VAL A 283 0.80 -26.36 -5.95
N LEU A 284 1.07 -25.60 -4.91
CA LEU A 284 2.04 -25.93 -3.86
C LEU A 284 1.28 -26.16 -2.54
N THR A 285 1.27 -27.40 -2.06
CA THR A 285 0.69 -27.73 -0.76
C THR A 285 1.60 -27.27 0.36
N VAL A 286 1.04 -26.51 1.30
CA VAL A 286 1.73 -26.09 2.51
C VAL A 286 1.41 -27.08 3.61
N GLY A 287 2.45 -27.61 4.26
CA GLY A 287 2.28 -28.56 5.37
C GLY A 287 1.52 -27.97 6.55
N HIS A 288 1.36 -28.78 7.61
CA HIS A 288 0.63 -28.38 8.81
C HIS A 288 1.10 -27.07 9.45
N ARG A 289 2.40 -26.78 9.30
CA ARG A 289 3.07 -25.64 9.92
C ARG A 289 4.05 -25.02 8.94
N LEU A 290 4.02 -23.69 8.80
CA LEU A 290 5.07 -22.91 8.13
C LEU A 290 5.60 -21.86 9.10
N ASP A 291 6.87 -21.97 9.45
CA ASP A 291 7.56 -21.08 10.38
C ASP A 291 9.03 -20.90 9.98
N VAL A 292 9.79 -20.09 10.74
CA VAL A 292 11.22 -19.81 10.47
C VAL A 292 12.06 -21.06 10.19
N ASN A 293 11.74 -22.24 10.74
CA ASN A 293 12.56 -23.45 10.60
C ASN A 293 12.42 -24.13 9.24
N ASN A 294 11.25 -24.06 8.62
CA ASN A 294 10.97 -24.67 7.31
C ASN A 294 10.66 -23.64 6.20
N LEU A 295 10.75 -22.36 6.53
CA LEU A 295 10.46 -21.27 5.60
C LEU A 295 11.37 -21.24 4.37
N GLU A 296 12.65 -21.54 4.54
CA GLU A 296 13.62 -21.38 3.45
C GLU A 296 13.43 -22.43 2.34
N SER A 297 13.15 -23.68 2.69
CA SER A 297 12.85 -24.73 1.71
C SER A 297 11.54 -24.44 0.99
N PHE A 298 10.50 -24.00 1.71
CA PHE A 298 9.24 -23.55 1.11
C PHE A 298 9.47 -22.40 0.11
N ARG A 299 10.27 -21.39 0.47
CA ARG A 299 10.56 -20.24 -0.40
C ARG A 299 11.28 -20.69 -1.67
N GLN A 300 12.32 -21.51 -1.56
CA GLN A 300 13.07 -22.00 -2.72
C GLN A 300 12.15 -22.68 -3.73
N GLU A 301 11.26 -23.55 -3.23
CA GLU A 301 10.30 -24.25 -4.09
C GLU A 301 9.25 -23.31 -4.69
N ALA A 302 8.65 -22.43 -3.89
CA ALA A 302 7.65 -21.47 -4.37
C ALA A 302 8.21 -20.51 -5.43
N TYR A 303 9.43 -20.00 -5.23
CA TYR A 303 10.09 -19.12 -6.21
C TYR A 303 10.52 -19.88 -7.47
N ARG A 304 10.89 -21.17 -7.35
CA ARG A 304 11.17 -22.03 -8.50
C ARG A 304 9.92 -22.21 -9.38
N LEU A 305 8.77 -22.48 -8.76
CA LEU A 305 7.48 -22.61 -9.46
C LEU A 305 7.04 -21.30 -10.13
N LEU A 306 7.21 -20.16 -9.44
CA LEU A 306 6.98 -18.82 -10.02
C LEU A 306 8.02 -18.42 -11.08
N GLY A 307 9.08 -19.19 -11.32
CA GLY A 307 10.13 -18.87 -12.28
C GLY A 307 9.57 -18.61 -13.68
N GLU A 308 8.84 -19.60 -14.19
CA GLU A 308 8.24 -19.59 -15.54
C GLU A 308 6.74 -19.23 -15.53
N GLN A 309 6.11 -19.20 -14.35
CA GLN A 309 4.67 -19.01 -14.19
C GLN A 309 4.35 -17.64 -13.58
N HIS A 310 3.19 -17.09 -13.92
CA HIS A 310 2.72 -15.81 -13.36
C HIS A 310 1.70 -16.00 -12.23
N TYR A 311 1.09 -17.18 -12.12
CA TYR A 311 0.20 -17.56 -11.04
C TYR A 311 0.81 -18.68 -10.18
N LEU A 312 0.57 -18.63 -8.88
CA LEU A 312 0.88 -19.71 -7.94
C LEU A 312 -0.31 -19.93 -7.01
N ILE A 313 -0.67 -21.19 -6.79
CA ILE A 313 -1.76 -21.56 -5.89
C ILE A 313 -1.17 -22.25 -4.68
N LEU A 314 -1.50 -21.79 -3.49
CA LEU A 314 -1.09 -22.41 -2.24
C LEU A 314 -2.26 -23.18 -1.65
N ASP A 315 -2.14 -24.51 -1.62
CA ASP A 315 -3.11 -25.35 -0.93
C ASP A 315 -2.79 -25.36 0.56
N LEU A 316 -3.68 -24.73 1.34
CA LEU A 316 -3.60 -24.60 2.78
C LEU A 316 -4.52 -25.60 3.50
N SER A 317 -5.02 -26.63 2.81
CA SER A 317 -5.94 -27.65 3.35
C SER A 317 -5.46 -28.30 4.64
N GLN A 318 -4.15 -28.44 4.82
CA GLN A 318 -3.55 -29.03 6.02
C GLN A 318 -2.97 -27.99 6.99
N THR A 319 -2.84 -26.74 6.56
CA THR A 319 -2.10 -25.70 7.30
C THR A 319 -2.90 -25.20 8.49
N GLN A 320 -2.34 -25.36 9.69
CA GLN A 320 -2.94 -24.89 10.95
C GLN A 320 -2.18 -23.73 11.57
N PHE A 321 -0.93 -23.50 11.14
CA PHE A 321 -0.09 -22.45 11.70
C PHE A 321 0.79 -21.76 10.65
N LEU A 322 0.77 -20.43 10.67
CA LEU A 322 1.70 -19.54 9.98
C LEU A 322 2.24 -18.52 11.00
N ASP A 323 3.57 -18.39 11.10
CA ASP A 323 4.16 -17.28 11.86
C ASP A 323 4.23 -15.98 11.05
N SER A 324 4.78 -14.92 11.65
CA SER A 324 4.90 -13.60 10.99
C SER A 324 5.87 -13.60 9.79
N SER A 325 6.85 -14.51 9.76
CA SER A 325 7.82 -14.64 8.67
C SER A 325 7.23 -15.43 7.51
N ALA A 326 6.43 -16.46 7.81
CA ALA A 326 5.66 -17.23 6.85
C ALA A 326 4.64 -16.35 6.13
N LEU A 327 3.86 -15.55 6.86
CA LEU A 327 2.98 -14.53 6.28
C LEU A 327 3.77 -13.53 5.41
N GLY A 328 4.96 -13.13 5.86
CA GLY A 328 5.88 -12.30 5.09
C GLY A 328 6.29 -12.95 3.76
N ALA A 329 6.59 -14.25 3.76
CA ALA A 329 6.90 -14.99 2.53
C ALA A 329 5.69 -15.07 1.60
N LEU A 330 4.48 -15.28 2.11
CA LEU A 330 3.26 -15.26 1.29
C LEU A 330 3.08 -13.90 0.61
N VAL A 331 3.25 -12.80 1.36
CA VAL A 331 3.17 -11.45 0.79
C VAL A 331 4.27 -11.22 -0.26
N ALA A 332 5.49 -11.67 0.00
CA ALA A 332 6.59 -11.55 -0.95
C ALA A 332 6.33 -12.32 -2.26
N LEU A 333 5.75 -13.52 -2.17
CA LEU A 333 5.38 -14.34 -3.33
C LEU A 333 4.24 -13.69 -4.13
N ALA A 334 3.20 -13.19 -3.47
CA ALA A 334 2.12 -12.47 -4.14
C ALA A 334 2.62 -11.23 -4.89
N LYS A 335 3.49 -10.42 -4.26
CA LYS A 335 4.12 -9.28 -4.92
C LYS A 335 4.94 -9.69 -6.14
N GLN A 336 5.68 -10.79 -6.04
CA GLN A 336 6.48 -11.31 -7.16
C GLN A 336 5.59 -11.76 -8.32
N ALA A 337 4.50 -12.48 -8.03
CA ALA A 337 3.52 -12.94 -9.02
C ALA A 337 2.85 -11.76 -9.73
N ARG A 338 2.39 -10.76 -8.95
CA ARG A 338 1.77 -9.52 -9.47
C ARG A 338 2.71 -8.69 -10.35
N ALA A 339 3.99 -8.64 -10.00
CA ALA A 339 4.99 -7.97 -10.84
C ALA A 339 5.15 -8.63 -12.23
N LYS A 340 4.78 -9.92 -12.37
CA LYS A 340 4.74 -10.64 -13.65
C LYS A 340 3.35 -10.68 -14.29
N GLY A 341 2.37 -9.95 -13.76
CA GLY A 341 1.01 -9.90 -14.31
C GLY A 341 0.11 -11.08 -13.92
N GLY A 342 0.44 -11.85 -12.88
CA GLY A 342 -0.48 -12.82 -12.27
C GLY A 342 -0.68 -12.58 -10.77
N ASP A 343 -0.99 -13.61 -10.00
CA ASP A 343 -1.21 -13.48 -8.54
C ASP A 343 -0.93 -14.77 -7.75
N LEU A 344 -0.96 -14.68 -6.43
CA LEU A 344 -0.94 -15.79 -5.49
C LEU A 344 -2.35 -16.04 -4.93
N PHE A 345 -2.88 -17.23 -5.14
CA PHE A 345 -4.19 -17.62 -4.62
C PHE A 345 -4.07 -18.62 -3.47
N LEU A 346 -4.93 -18.47 -2.46
CA LEU A 346 -4.99 -19.37 -1.31
C LEU A 346 -6.17 -20.33 -1.46
N LEU A 347 -5.88 -21.62 -1.53
CA LEU A 347 -6.85 -22.70 -1.68
C LEU A 347 -7.09 -23.37 -0.32
N ASN A 348 -8.35 -23.76 -0.02
CA ASN A 348 -8.72 -24.57 1.15
C ASN A 348 -8.23 -24.01 2.51
N VAL A 349 -8.32 -22.69 2.69
CA VAL A 349 -7.78 -22.03 3.89
C VAL A 349 -8.54 -22.44 5.16
N GLN A 350 -7.83 -23.01 6.12
CA GLN A 350 -8.40 -23.47 7.38
C GLN A 350 -8.77 -22.30 8.33
N GLU A 351 -9.77 -22.53 9.18
CA GLU A 351 -10.27 -21.57 10.19
C GLU A 351 -9.18 -20.88 11.04
N PRO A 352 -8.16 -21.58 11.58
CA PRO A 352 -7.07 -20.92 12.31
C PRO A 352 -6.32 -19.89 11.47
N ILE A 353 -6.10 -20.17 10.18
CA ILE A 353 -5.41 -19.30 9.25
C ILE A 353 -6.32 -18.12 8.84
N LEU A 354 -7.61 -18.39 8.59
CA LEU A 354 -8.60 -17.34 8.32
C LEU A 354 -8.61 -16.28 9.42
N ARG A 355 -8.66 -16.70 10.68
CA ARG A 355 -8.65 -15.77 11.83
C ARG A 355 -7.41 -14.90 11.88
N ILE A 356 -6.24 -15.44 11.50
CA ILE A 356 -4.99 -14.69 11.47
C ILE A 356 -5.00 -13.69 10.30
N LEU A 357 -5.43 -14.11 9.11
CA LEU A 357 -5.56 -13.23 7.95
C LEU A 357 -6.54 -12.09 8.23
N ASP A 358 -7.69 -12.36 8.84
CA ASP A 358 -8.69 -11.35 9.21
C ASP A 358 -8.21 -10.38 10.29
N LEU A 359 -7.49 -10.90 11.29
CA LEU A 359 -6.88 -10.11 12.36
C LEU A 359 -5.85 -9.12 11.81
N LEU A 360 -5.03 -9.58 10.86
CA LEU A 360 -3.97 -8.82 10.22
C LEU A 360 -4.45 -8.09 8.97
N LYS A 361 -5.74 -8.19 8.62
CA LYS A 361 -6.32 -7.54 7.45
C LYS A 361 -5.61 -7.90 6.14
N LEU A 362 -5.12 -9.14 6.07
CA LEU A 362 -4.55 -9.76 4.87
C LEU A 362 -5.60 -10.55 4.09
N ASP A 363 -6.81 -10.72 4.63
CA ASP A 363 -7.99 -11.29 3.95
C ASP A 363 -8.40 -10.54 2.68
N ARG A 364 -8.01 -9.26 2.60
CA ARG A 364 -8.20 -8.39 1.42
C ARG A 364 -7.00 -8.36 0.49
N PHE A 365 -5.85 -8.80 0.99
CA PHE A 365 -4.61 -8.84 0.21
C PHE A 365 -4.50 -10.14 -0.58
N PHE A 366 -5.03 -11.25 -0.06
CA PHE A 366 -5.06 -12.55 -0.75
C PHE A 366 -6.48 -12.92 -1.14
N GLU A 367 -6.68 -13.31 -2.41
CA GLU A 367 -7.91 -13.98 -2.82
C GLU A 367 -7.89 -15.45 -2.37
N ARG A 368 -9.05 -15.92 -1.90
CA ARG A 368 -9.22 -17.23 -1.27
C ARG A 368 -10.28 -18.02 -2.01
N PHE A 369 -10.04 -19.31 -2.20
CA PHE A 369 -10.92 -20.17 -2.98
C PHE A 369 -11.16 -21.51 -2.27
N PRO A 370 -12.39 -22.06 -2.36
CA PRO A 370 -12.72 -23.36 -1.80
C PRO A 370 -12.25 -24.52 -2.71
N ASP A 371 -12.03 -24.28 -3.99
CA ASP A 371 -11.66 -25.30 -4.97
C ASP A 371 -10.90 -24.70 -6.17
N LEU A 372 -10.34 -25.58 -7.00
CA LEU A 372 -9.59 -25.18 -8.19
C LEU A 372 -10.48 -24.65 -9.32
N SER A 373 -11.74 -25.08 -9.41
CA SER A 373 -12.67 -24.57 -10.43
C SER A 373 -12.96 -23.07 -10.23
N ALA A 374 -13.18 -22.64 -8.99
CA ALA A 374 -13.40 -21.24 -8.68
C ALA A 374 -12.19 -20.36 -9.02
N ILE A 375 -10.96 -20.90 -8.91
CA ILE A 375 -9.74 -20.21 -9.35
C ILE A 375 -9.70 -20.08 -10.88
N ALA A 376 -10.03 -21.16 -11.60
CA ALA A 376 -10.05 -21.16 -13.06
C ALA A 376 -11.07 -20.13 -13.59
N ASP A 377 -12.26 -20.09 -13.00
CA ASP A 377 -13.31 -19.13 -13.33
C ASP A 377 -12.83 -17.69 -13.09
N ARG A 378 -12.18 -17.45 -11.95
CA ARG A 378 -11.63 -16.13 -11.57
C ARG A 378 -10.58 -15.63 -12.56
N ILE A 379 -9.65 -16.48 -13.01
CA ILE A 379 -8.61 -16.10 -13.97
C ILE A 379 -9.24 -15.86 -15.35
N THR A 380 -10.19 -16.70 -15.76
CA THR A 380 -10.90 -16.56 -17.04
C THR A 380 -11.65 -15.22 -17.10
N GLN A 381 -12.33 -14.83 -16.02
CA GLN A 381 -13.00 -13.53 -15.91
C GLN A 381 -12.03 -12.34 -15.98
N GLU A 382 -10.79 -12.50 -15.51
CA GLU A 382 -9.76 -11.45 -15.58
C GLU A 382 -9.22 -11.26 -16.98
N GLN A 383 -9.00 -12.36 -17.70
CA GLN A 383 -8.49 -12.36 -19.08
C GLN A 383 -9.55 -11.91 -20.08
N HIS A 384 -10.83 -12.11 -19.76
CA HIS A 384 -11.96 -11.64 -20.57
C HIS A 384 -12.88 -10.75 -19.72
N PRO A 385 -12.49 -9.50 -19.45
CA PRO A 385 -13.39 -8.55 -18.79
C PRO A 385 -14.64 -8.41 -19.66
N LEU A 386 -15.81 -8.63 -19.07
CA LEU A 386 -17.07 -8.28 -19.73
C LEU A 386 -16.98 -6.81 -20.16
N PRO A 387 -17.32 -6.46 -21.41
CA PRO A 387 -17.27 -5.06 -21.86
C PRO A 387 -18.10 -4.20 -20.92
N ALA A 388 -17.57 -3.03 -20.54
CA ALA A 388 -18.29 -2.04 -19.75
C ALA A 388 -19.56 -1.66 -20.53
N SER A 389 -20.70 -2.24 -20.14
CA SER A 389 -21.97 -2.02 -20.82
C SER A 389 -22.56 -0.71 -20.32
N SER A 390 -22.29 0.39 -21.04
CA SER A 390 -23.00 1.64 -20.80
C SER A 390 -24.46 1.48 -21.19
N THR A 391 -25.37 1.62 -20.24
CA THR A 391 -26.81 1.50 -20.49
C THR A 391 -27.47 2.84 -20.22
N THR A 392 -28.31 3.31 -21.15
CA THR A 392 -29.05 4.56 -20.97
C THR A 392 -30.46 4.28 -20.47
N THR A 393 -30.79 4.78 -19.28
CA THR A 393 -32.10 4.59 -18.64
C THR A 393 -32.59 5.93 -18.09
N HIS A 394 -33.83 6.32 -18.42
CA HIS A 394 -34.44 7.59 -17.96
C HIS A 394 -33.58 8.85 -18.20
N GLY A 395 -32.84 8.90 -19.32
CA GLY A 395 -31.96 10.03 -19.65
C GLY A 395 -30.66 10.09 -18.85
N TRP A 396 -30.33 9.03 -18.10
CA TRP A 396 -29.03 8.83 -17.46
C TRP A 396 -28.26 7.75 -18.19
N THR A 397 -26.99 8.01 -18.46
CA THR A 397 -26.03 7.00 -18.90
C THR A 397 -25.36 6.41 -17.67
N ILE A 398 -25.49 5.09 -17.53
CA ILE A 398 -24.96 4.32 -16.41
C ILE A 398 -23.62 3.74 -16.82
N ILE A 399 -22.58 4.01 -16.03
CA ILE A 399 -21.23 3.46 -16.22
C ILE A 399 -20.84 2.71 -14.96
N SER A 400 -20.44 1.44 -15.11
CA SER A 400 -19.97 0.63 -13.99
C SER A 400 -18.58 1.08 -13.55
N ALA A 401 -18.42 1.42 -12.27
CA ALA A 401 -17.12 1.70 -11.70
C ALA A 401 -16.27 0.42 -11.64
N PRO A 402 -14.93 0.53 -11.77
CA PRO A 402 -14.04 -0.60 -11.60
C PRO A 402 -14.21 -1.29 -10.24
N ARG A 403 -13.99 -2.61 -10.18
CA ARG A 403 -13.98 -3.37 -8.91
C ARG A 403 -12.96 -2.82 -7.92
N LEU A 404 -11.77 -2.49 -8.42
CA LEU A 404 -10.71 -1.78 -7.71
C LEU A 404 -10.54 -0.42 -8.37
N PHE A 405 -11.04 0.64 -7.73
CA PHE A 405 -11.01 1.99 -8.27
C PHE A 405 -9.81 2.76 -7.70
N ASP A 406 -8.65 2.57 -8.31
CA ASP A 406 -7.34 3.03 -7.83
C ASP A 406 -6.49 3.66 -8.95
N ALA A 407 -5.20 3.87 -8.70
CA ALA A 407 -4.31 4.55 -9.65
C ALA A 407 -4.16 3.82 -11.00
N ALA A 408 -4.41 2.50 -11.04
CA ALA A 408 -4.30 1.72 -12.27
C ALA A 408 -5.54 1.84 -13.15
N THR A 409 -6.73 1.93 -12.55
CA THR A 409 -8.01 1.95 -13.27
C THR A 409 -8.60 3.35 -13.44
N ALA A 410 -8.26 4.29 -12.55
CA ALA A 410 -8.92 5.59 -12.49
C ALA A 410 -8.74 6.45 -13.73
N THR A 411 -7.57 6.42 -14.37
CA THR A 411 -7.30 7.23 -15.57
C THR A 411 -8.16 6.78 -16.75
N THR A 412 -8.22 5.48 -17.02
CA THR A 412 -9.03 4.92 -18.11
C THR A 412 -10.51 5.21 -17.88
N PHE A 413 -10.99 4.96 -16.66
CA PHE A 413 -12.38 5.25 -16.28
C PHE A 413 -12.72 6.75 -16.40
N LEU A 414 -11.83 7.63 -15.93
CA LEU A 414 -12.01 9.08 -16.03
C LEU A 414 -12.14 9.53 -17.48
N ASN A 415 -11.30 9.01 -18.39
CA ASN A 415 -11.38 9.36 -19.81
C ASN A 415 -12.69 8.92 -20.45
N GLU A 416 -13.13 7.69 -20.17
CA GLU A 416 -14.40 7.15 -20.67
C GLU A 416 -15.59 7.98 -20.17
N ALA A 417 -15.68 8.24 -18.87
CA ALA A 417 -16.77 9.00 -18.27
C ALA A 417 -16.75 10.48 -18.69
N SER A 418 -15.56 11.10 -18.81
CA SER A 418 -15.46 12.50 -19.25
C SER A 418 -15.96 12.68 -20.67
N ALA A 419 -15.64 11.75 -21.59
CA ALA A 419 -16.11 11.80 -22.97
C ALA A 419 -17.65 11.77 -23.10
N LYS A 420 -18.34 11.19 -22.11
CA LYS A 420 -19.82 11.20 -22.03
C LYS A 420 -20.36 12.53 -21.50
N LEU A 421 -19.71 13.10 -20.49
CA LEU A 421 -20.06 14.44 -19.99
C LEU A 421 -19.83 15.52 -21.05
N ASP A 422 -18.77 15.40 -21.86
CA ASP A 422 -18.48 16.31 -22.98
C ASP A 422 -19.59 16.29 -24.04
N GLN A 423 -20.32 15.18 -24.15
CA GLN A 423 -21.51 15.03 -25.01
C GLN A 423 -22.79 15.59 -24.37
N GLY A 424 -22.70 16.15 -23.15
CA GLY A 424 -23.83 16.66 -22.37
C GLY A 424 -24.67 15.57 -21.70
N GLU A 425 -24.20 14.31 -21.68
CA GLU A 425 -24.92 13.22 -21.05
C GLU A 425 -24.89 13.37 -19.52
N ARG A 426 -25.96 12.93 -18.84
CA ARG A 426 -26.00 12.82 -17.37
C ARG A 426 -25.50 11.44 -16.96
N LEU A 427 -24.69 11.38 -15.92
CA LEU A 427 -24.01 10.14 -15.54
C LEU A 427 -24.44 9.58 -14.18
N ILE A 428 -24.68 8.27 -14.15
CA ILE A 428 -24.72 7.47 -12.92
C ILE A 428 -23.50 6.56 -12.94
N ILE A 429 -22.67 6.66 -11.91
CA ILE A 429 -21.58 5.73 -11.67
C ILE A 429 -22.08 4.62 -10.74
N ASP A 430 -22.22 3.41 -11.29
CA ASP A 430 -22.64 2.23 -10.54
C ASP A 430 -21.44 1.60 -9.83
N CYS A 431 -21.40 1.74 -8.51
CA CYS A 431 -20.36 1.20 -7.63
C CYS A 431 -20.76 -0.16 -7.00
N SER A 432 -21.83 -0.80 -7.45
CA SER A 432 -22.28 -2.10 -6.90
C SER A 432 -21.22 -3.20 -6.98
N GLY A 433 -20.38 -3.18 -8.01
CA GLY A 433 -19.22 -4.06 -8.17
C GLY A 433 -17.93 -3.55 -7.52
N THR A 434 -17.91 -2.33 -6.97
CA THR A 434 -16.70 -1.71 -6.42
C THR A 434 -16.44 -2.19 -4.99
N THR A 435 -15.32 -2.90 -4.83
CA THR A 435 -14.87 -3.47 -3.56
C THR A 435 -13.87 -2.57 -2.82
N PHE A 436 -13.18 -1.69 -3.54
CA PHE A 436 -12.20 -0.79 -2.98
C PHE A 436 -12.07 0.48 -3.83
N MET A 437 -11.93 1.63 -3.18
CA MET A 437 -11.74 2.92 -3.82
C MET A 437 -10.59 3.66 -3.13
N ALA A 438 -9.56 4.03 -3.88
CA ALA A 438 -8.42 4.79 -3.38
C ALA A 438 -8.55 6.29 -3.69
N SER A 439 -7.58 7.10 -3.23
CA SER A 439 -7.52 8.54 -3.49
C SER A 439 -7.53 8.87 -4.98
N ALA A 440 -6.93 8.03 -5.83
CA ALA A 440 -6.99 8.20 -7.28
C ALA A 440 -8.42 8.07 -7.84
N GLY A 441 -9.17 7.06 -7.39
CA GLY A 441 -10.58 6.88 -7.78
C GLY A 441 -11.47 8.01 -7.25
N MET A 442 -11.29 8.40 -5.99
CA MET A 442 -11.97 9.56 -5.40
C MET A 442 -11.68 10.86 -6.16
N ALA A 443 -10.42 11.08 -6.55
CA ALA A 443 -10.05 12.25 -7.35
C ALA A 443 -10.69 12.21 -8.75
N ALA A 444 -10.83 11.04 -9.37
CA ALA A 444 -11.55 10.89 -10.62
C ALA A 444 -13.03 11.29 -10.46
N LEU A 445 -13.69 10.85 -9.39
CA LEU A 445 -15.08 11.24 -9.08
C LEU A 445 -15.23 12.74 -8.88
N VAL A 446 -14.33 13.37 -8.13
CA VAL A 446 -14.35 14.83 -7.92
C VAL A 446 -14.15 15.59 -9.23
N LYS A 447 -13.25 15.13 -10.10
CA LYS A 447 -13.05 15.72 -11.43
C LYS A 447 -14.28 15.58 -12.32
N LEU A 448 -14.91 14.41 -12.32
CA LEU A 448 -16.15 14.17 -13.08
C LEU A 448 -17.30 15.04 -12.56
N ASP A 449 -17.43 15.19 -11.24
CA ASP A 449 -18.47 16.04 -10.66
C ASP A 449 -18.28 17.51 -11.06
N ARG A 450 -17.03 18.00 -11.00
CA ARG A 450 -16.69 19.34 -11.49
C ARG A 450 -16.98 19.51 -12.98
N LEU A 451 -16.57 18.56 -13.81
CA LEU A 451 -16.82 18.59 -15.26
C LEU A 451 -18.32 18.57 -15.57
N ALA A 452 -19.10 17.74 -14.85
CA ALA A 452 -20.55 17.71 -15.00
C ALA A 452 -21.17 19.08 -14.73
N ARG A 453 -20.74 19.78 -13.68
CA ARG A 453 -21.22 21.16 -13.38
C ARG A 453 -20.81 22.16 -14.46
N GLU A 454 -19.57 22.09 -14.95
CA GLU A 454 -19.07 22.96 -16.03
C GLU A 454 -19.89 22.79 -17.33
N HIS A 455 -20.39 21.58 -17.60
CA HIS A 455 -21.23 21.26 -18.77
C HIS A 455 -22.74 21.38 -18.52
N ASN A 456 -23.20 21.93 -17.38
CA ASN A 456 -24.61 21.93 -16.97
C ASN A 456 -25.28 20.53 -16.99
N SER A 457 -24.48 19.49 -16.78
CA SER A 457 -24.91 18.10 -16.61
C SER A 457 -24.98 17.75 -15.11
N ALA A 458 -25.19 16.47 -14.79
CA ALA A 458 -25.25 15.96 -13.43
C ALA A 458 -24.52 14.63 -13.31
N LEU A 459 -23.89 14.43 -12.14
CA LEU A 459 -23.24 13.19 -11.74
C LEU A 459 -23.92 12.62 -10.50
N ARG A 460 -24.16 11.31 -10.48
CA ARG A 460 -24.64 10.55 -9.32
C ARG A 460 -23.80 9.30 -9.10
N LEU A 461 -23.65 8.89 -7.85
CA LEU A 461 -23.10 7.59 -7.50
C LEU A 461 -24.21 6.69 -6.97
N ALA A 462 -24.13 5.40 -7.28
CA ALA A 462 -25.10 4.40 -6.85
C ALA A 462 -24.40 3.14 -6.32
N GLY A 463 -25.04 2.39 -5.44
CA GLY A 463 -24.61 1.02 -5.12
C GLY A 463 -23.30 0.91 -4.32
N CYS A 464 -22.84 1.98 -3.66
CA CYS A 464 -21.59 1.93 -2.90
C CYS A 464 -21.67 0.94 -1.74
N SER A 465 -20.75 -0.02 -1.68
CA SER A 465 -20.60 -0.89 -0.50
C SER A 465 -20.29 -0.07 0.76
N HIS A 466 -20.60 -0.62 1.93
CA HIS A 466 -20.35 0.04 3.22
C HIS A 466 -18.89 0.52 3.39
N ASP A 467 -17.92 -0.22 2.87
CA ASP A 467 -16.51 0.13 2.93
C ASP A 467 -16.12 1.29 2.00
N VAL A 468 -16.70 1.32 0.79
CA VAL A 468 -16.52 2.44 -0.14
C VAL A 468 -17.16 3.69 0.45
N LEU A 469 -18.36 3.60 1.01
CA LEU A 469 -19.03 4.70 1.70
C LEU A 469 -18.20 5.25 2.87
N ARG A 470 -17.66 4.37 3.72
CA ARG A 470 -16.78 4.78 4.82
C ARG A 470 -15.55 5.53 4.30
N THR A 471 -14.98 5.09 3.19
CA THR A 471 -13.80 5.74 2.59
C THR A 471 -14.14 7.14 2.08
N LEU A 472 -15.29 7.30 1.41
CA LEU A 472 -15.79 8.61 0.98
C LEU A 472 -16.09 9.54 2.17
N GLN A 473 -16.66 9.02 3.25
CA GLN A 473 -16.94 9.77 4.48
C GLN A 473 -15.67 10.26 5.19
N LEU A 474 -14.61 9.46 5.21
CA LEU A 474 -13.33 9.85 5.81
C LEU A 474 -12.75 11.12 5.17
N VAL A 475 -13.02 11.35 3.89
CA VAL A 475 -12.61 12.56 3.15
C VAL A 475 -13.77 13.53 2.88
N ARG A 476 -14.93 13.30 3.51
CA ARG A 476 -16.17 14.09 3.39
C ARG A 476 -16.69 14.26 1.96
N LEU A 477 -16.43 13.30 1.08
CA LEU A 477 -16.96 13.32 -0.28
C LEU A 477 -18.45 12.97 -0.35
N ASP A 478 -18.99 12.32 0.67
CA ASP A 478 -20.43 12.12 0.86
C ASP A 478 -21.21 13.44 1.01
N GLN A 479 -20.53 14.54 1.33
CA GLN A 479 -21.12 15.88 1.40
C GLN A 479 -21.06 16.64 0.07
N VAL A 480 -20.24 16.16 -0.87
CA VAL A 480 -20.00 16.81 -2.17
C VAL A 480 -20.70 16.06 -3.29
N LEU A 481 -20.67 14.73 -3.24
CA LEU A 481 -21.23 13.84 -4.25
C LEU A 481 -22.64 13.40 -3.88
N HIS A 482 -23.52 13.29 -4.87
CA HIS A 482 -24.86 12.74 -4.68
C HIS A 482 -24.82 11.21 -4.74
N ILE A 483 -24.92 10.56 -3.57
CA ILE A 483 -24.80 9.11 -3.43
C ILE A 483 -26.17 8.47 -3.12
N PHE A 484 -26.52 7.43 -3.86
CA PHE A 484 -27.78 6.69 -3.76
C PHE A 484 -27.52 5.21 -3.41
N PRO A 485 -28.49 4.52 -2.78
CA PRO A 485 -28.33 3.12 -2.39
C PRO A 485 -28.19 2.18 -3.59
N ASP A 486 -28.86 2.47 -4.70
CA ASP A 486 -28.83 1.67 -5.93
C ASP A 486 -29.12 2.52 -7.17
N VAL A 487 -28.93 1.93 -8.36
CA VAL A 487 -29.10 2.61 -9.66
C VAL A 487 -30.56 3.03 -9.89
N THR A 488 -31.52 2.28 -9.36
CA THR A 488 -32.95 2.60 -9.50
C THR A 488 -33.31 3.86 -8.71
N ALA A 489 -32.87 3.96 -7.46
CA ALA A 489 -33.01 5.18 -6.66
C ALA A 489 -32.27 6.36 -7.31
N ALA A 490 -31.09 6.11 -7.87
CA ALA A 490 -30.29 7.15 -8.55
C ALA A 490 -30.94 7.65 -9.84
N THR A 491 -31.69 6.82 -10.59
CA THR A 491 -32.36 7.26 -11.84
C THR A 491 -33.66 8.01 -11.56
N THR A 492 -34.36 7.65 -10.48
CA THR A 492 -35.70 8.17 -10.17
C THR A 492 -35.70 9.42 -9.28
N ALA A 493 -34.59 9.71 -8.61
CA ALA A 493 -34.49 10.87 -7.73
C ALA A 493 -34.59 12.22 -8.49
N PRO A 494 -35.25 13.25 -7.91
CA PRO A 494 -35.34 14.59 -8.50
C PRO A 494 -33.97 15.17 -8.81
N LEU A 495 -33.84 15.89 -9.94
CA LEU A 495 -32.59 16.58 -10.28
C LEU A 495 -32.26 17.62 -9.20
N PRO A 496 -30.97 17.79 -8.83
CA PRO A 496 -30.58 18.86 -7.92
C PRO A 496 -30.91 20.23 -8.53
N ASP A 497 -31.51 21.13 -7.74
CA ASP A 497 -31.77 22.51 -8.14
C ASP A 497 -30.43 23.22 -8.36
N THR A 498 -30.17 23.67 -9.59
CA THR A 498 -28.92 24.34 -10.00
C THR A 498 -28.84 25.81 -9.54
N SER A 499 -29.73 26.27 -8.67
CA SER A 499 -29.88 27.68 -8.28
C SER A 499 -29.10 28.12 -7.03
N VAL A 500 -28.31 27.23 -6.39
CA VAL A 500 -27.62 27.54 -5.13
C VAL A 500 -26.13 27.16 -5.18
N ALA A 501 -25.31 27.89 -5.95
CA ALA A 501 -23.84 27.77 -5.87
C ALA A 501 -23.06 29.01 -6.35
N THR A 502 -23.64 30.21 -6.26
CA THR A 502 -22.93 31.48 -6.55
C THR A 502 -22.45 32.23 -5.30
N GLU A 503 -22.55 31.65 -4.10
CA GLU A 503 -22.00 32.25 -2.88
C GLU A 503 -20.99 31.32 -2.21
N GLY A 504 -19.69 31.60 -2.39
CA GLY A 504 -18.60 30.94 -1.69
C GLY A 504 -17.28 30.93 -2.47
N ALA A 505 -16.75 32.12 -2.75
CA ALA A 505 -15.42 32.34 -3.32
C ALA A 505 -14.28 31.98 -2.33
#